data_AF-A0A084VJH9-F1
#
_entry.id   AF-A0A084VJH9-F1
#
_cell.length_a   1.000
_cell.length_b   1.000
_cell.length_c   1.000
_cell.angle_alpha   90.00
_cell.angle_beta   90.00
_cell.angle_gamma   90.00
#
_symmetry.space_group_name_H-M   'P 1'
#
loop_
_entity.id
_entity.type
_entity.pdbx_description
1 polymer ?
#
loop_
_entity_poly.entity_id
_entity_poly.type
_entity_poly.pdbx_seq_one_letter_code
_entity_poly.pdbx_strand_id
1 'polypeptide(L)'
;MPETAPYIVAVREGSAFICAGVLIKSNWVLTTAQCINDKSQADLSILAGSHRLLTNKNLLLISDIVKHTEYNTASGAHNLALLKLAEPVTLSSRINIIPLNDTLVQRTLSTTDCRTSIASLADGDICALIQPGQAACTKDEGGPLLWYTM
;
A
#
# COMPACT_ATOMS: atom_id res chain seq x y z
N MET A 1 10.04 9.06 13.01
CA MET A 1 11.24 8.22 12.78
C MET A 1 11.41 8.04 11.27
N PRO A 2 12.38 8.70 10.61
CA PRO A 2 12.46 8.75 9.14
C PRO A 2 13.12 7.51 8.47
N GLU A 3 13.47 6.46 9.21
CA GLU A 3 14.18 5.28 8.69
C GLU A 3 13.55 3.93 9.11
N THR A 4 12.40 3.95 9.79
CA THR A 4 11.79 2.73 10.34
C THR A 4 10.97 1.93 9.32
N ALA A 5 10.65 2.51 8.16
CA ALA A 5 9.86 1.85 7.12
C ALA A 5 10.30 2.28 5.70
N PRO A 6 11.53 1.92 5.27
CA PRO A 6 12.12 2.37 4.00
C PRO A 6 11.43 1.81 2.75
N TYR A 7 10.47 0.89 2.92
CA TYR A 7 9.66 0.28 1.86
C TYR A 7 8.32 0.99 1.64
N ILE A 8 7.89 1.89 2.54
CA ILE A 8 6.66 2.65 2.34
C ILE A 8 6.94 3.76 1.34
N VAL A 9 6.04 3.87 0.36
CA VAL A 9 6.05 4.92 -0.66
C VAL A 9 4.73 5.66 -0.67
N ALA A 10 4.74 6.89 -1.19
CA ALA A 10 3.55 7.68 -1.40
C ALA A 10 3.10 7.58 -2.86
N VAL A 11 1.87 7.13 -3.09
CA VAL A 11 1.20 7.17 -4.40
C VAL A 11 0.57 8.55 -4.55
N ARG A 12 0.92 9.23 -5.64
CA ARG A 12 0.47 10.61 -5.91
C ARG A 12 -0.25 10.71 -7.23
N GLU A 13 -1.28 11.56 -7.23
CA GLU A 13 -1.92 12.08 -8.43
C GLU A 13 -1.57 13.56 -8.56
N GLY A 14 -0.78 13.90 -9.58
CA GLY A 14 -0.12 15.21 -9.65
C GLY A 14 0.69 15.52 -8.40
N SER A 15 0.28 16.53 -7.62
CA SER A 15 0.93 16.89 -6.36
C SER A 15 0.27 16.29 -5.11
N ALA A 16 -0.90 15.69 -5.24
CA ALA A 16 -1.68 15.20 -4.12
C ALA A 16 -1.24 13.79 -3.69
N PHE A 17 -1.06 13.59 -2.38
CA PHE A 17 -0.94 12.25 -1.79
C PHE A 17 -2.35 11.64 -1.70
N ILE A 18 -2.54 10.52 -2.39
CA ILE A 18 -3.82 9.82 -2.46
C ILE A 18 -3.82 8.54 -1.62
N CYS A 19 -2.74 7.76 -1.67
CA CYS A 19 -2.61 6.49 -0.98
C CYS A 19 -1.17 6.16 -0.64
N ALA A 20 -0.98 5.24 0.30
CA ALA A 20 0.30 4.59 0.51
C ALA A 20 0.51 3.45 -0.48
N GLY A 21 1.76 3.03 -0.58
CA GLY A 21 2.17 1.84 -1.31
C GLY A 21 3.42 1.22 -0.69
N VAL A 22 3.79 0.06 -1.20
CA VAL A 22 4.88 -0.75 -0.66
C VAL A 22 5.79 -1.21 -1.78
N LEU A 23 7.08 -0.92 -1.66
CA LEU A 23 8.07 -1.39 -2.61
C LEU A 23 8.37 -2.87 -2.36
N ILE A 24 7.97 -3.74 -3.29
CA ILE A 24 8.16 -5.21 -3.20
C ILE A 24 9.30 -5.70 -4.10
N LYS A 25 9.67 -4.91 -5.12
CA LYS A 25 10.89 -5.07 -5.93
C LYS A 25 11.40 -3.68 -6.30
N SER A 26 12.64 -3.58 -6.79
CA SER A 26 13.22 -2.28 -7.17
C SER A 26 12.40 -1.50 -8.20
N ASN A 27 11.54 -2.15 -8.98
CA ASN A 27 10.65 -1.52 -9.95
C ASN A 27 9.16 -1.89 -9.78
N TRP A 28 8.76 -2.44 -8.62
CA TRP A 28 7.37 -2.80 -8.36
C TRP A 28 6.89 -2.29 -7.02
N VAL A 29 5.77 -1.56 -7.07
CA VAL A 29 5.03 -1.08 -5.90
C VAL A 29 3.69 -1.82 -5.83
N LEU A 30 3.37 -2.34 -4.64
CA LEU A 30 2.06 -2.87 -4.29
C LEU A 30 1.22 -1.77 -3.63
N THR A 31 -0.04 -1.66 -4.00
CA THR A 31 -1.03 -0.74 -3.41
C THR A 31 -2.44 -1.34 -3.58
N THR A 32 -3.50 -0.58 -3.30
CA THR A 32 -4.88 -1.05 -3.54
C THR A 32 -5.37 -0.70 -4.94
N ALA A 33 -6.30 -1.52 -5.46
CA ALA A 33 -6.92 -1.27 -6.76
C ALA A 33 -7.81 -0.02 -6.75
N GLN A 34 -8.48 0.23 -5.63
CA GLN A 34 -9.32 1.42 -5.41
C GLN A 34 -8.53 2.71 -5.57
N CYS A 35 -7.29 2.76 -5.05
CA CYS A 35 -6.43 3.94 -5.14
C CYS A 35 -6.15 4.36 -6.59
N ILE A 36 -6.07 3.40 -7.50
CA ILE A 36 -5.69 3.63 -8.90
C ILE A 36 -6.85 3.42 -9.87
N ASN A 37 -8.08 3.29 -9.35
CA ASN A 37 -9.25 3.18 -10.19
C ASN A 37 -9.44 4.46 -11.01
N ASP A 38 -9.78 4.29 -12.30
CA ASP A 38 -9.96 5.35 -13.29
C ASP A 38 -8.76 6.28 -13.50
N LYS A 39 -7.54 5.84 -13.12
CA LYS A 39 -6.29 6.58 -13.32
C LYS A 39 -5.42 5.89 -14.36
N SER A 40 -4.74 6.69 -15.16
CA SER A 40 -3.70 6.23 -16.09
C SER A 40 -2.32 6.32 -15.45
N GLN A 41 -1.34 5.66 -16.06
CA GLN A 41 0.07 5.76 -15.69
C GLN A 41 0.61 7.20 -15.72
N ALA A 42 0.07 8.06 -16.59
CA ALA A 42 0.49 9.46 -16.70
C ALA A 42 -0.05 10.35 -15.57
N ASP A 43 -1.14 9.94 -14.92
CA ASP A 43 -1.75 10.67 -13.81
C ASP A 43 -0.99 10.44 -12.51
N LEU A 44 -0.25 9.33 -12.43
CA LEU A 44 0.33 8.81 -11.21
C LEU A 44 1.85 8.97 -11.13
N SER A 45 2.34 9.17 -9.91
CA SER A 45 3.76 9.11 -9.58
C SER A 45 3.98 8.50 -8.20
N ILE A 46 5.17 7.94 -7.98
CA ILE A 46 5.58 7.40 -6.69
C ILE A 46 6.62 8.32 -6.06
N LEU A 47 6.40 8.73 -4.82
CA LEU A 47 7.38 9.42 -4.00
C LEU A 47 7.99 8.43 -3.01
N ALA A 48 9.31 8.22 -3.11
CA ALA A 48 10.05 7.28 -2.26
C ALA A 48 11.18 7.96 -1.48
N GLY A 49 11.50 7.45 -0.29
CA GLY A 49 12.64 7.91 0.51
C GLY A 49 12.54 9.34 1.07
N SER A 50 11.34 9.92 1.08
CA SER A 50 11.05 11.24 1.63
C SER A 50 10.13 11.15 2.85
N HIS A 51 10.43 11.95 3.88
CA HIS A 51 9.54 12.16 5.03
C HIS A 51 8.56 13.32 4.80
N ARG A 52 8.69 14.05 3.69
CA ARG A 52 7.84 15.19 3.33
C ARG A 52 7.00 14.81 2.12
N LEU A 53 5.68 14.77 2.30
CA LEU A 53 4.73 14.47 1.23
C LEU A 53 4.64 15.60 0.19
N LEU A 54 4.98 16.83 0.58
CA LEU A 54 4.98 18.03 -0.27
C LEU A 54 6.37 18.29 -0.87
N THR A 55 6.95 17.28 -1.52
CA THR A 55 8.21 17.44 -2.27
C THR A 55 8.15 16.74 -3.61
N ASN A 56 8.92 17.24 -4.57
CA ASN A 56 9.11 16.60 -5.87
C ASN A 56 10.49 15.95 -6.00
N LYS A 57 11.25 15.89 -4.90
CA LYS A 57 12.49 15.11 -4.84
C LYS A 57 12.15 13.62 -4.82
N ASN A 58 12.86 12.79 -5.59
CA ASN A 58 12.66 11.34 -5.68
C ASN A 58 11.26 10.92 -6.17
N LEU A 59 10.71 11.67 -7.15
CA LEU A 59 9.54 11.21 -7.89
C LEU A 59 9.94 10.17 -8.94
N LEU A 60 9.17 9.10 -8.98
CA LEU A 60 9.36 7.97 -9.85
C LEU A 60 8.12 7.85 -10.75
N LEU A 61 8.36 7.68 -12.04
CA LEU A 61 7.30 7.55 -13.04
C LEU A 61 6.84 6.10 -13.13
N ILE A 62 5.58 5.91 -13.51
CA ILE A 62 4.96 4.59 -13.69
C ILE A 62 4.95 4.27 -15.19
N SER A 63 5.30 3.04 -15.53
CA SER A 63 5.28 2.49 -16.90
C SER A 63 4.12 1.53 -17.13
N ASP A 64 3.54 0.98 -16.07
CA ASP A 64 2.43 0.04 -16.17
C ASP A 64 1.62 -0.04 -14.87
N ILE A 65 0.33 -0.34 -15.01
CA ILE A 65 -0.62 -0.53 -13.92
C ILE A 65 -1.30 -1.87 -14.11
N VAL A 66 -1.14 -2.77 -13.13
CA VAL A 66 -1.77 -4.09 -13.13
C VAL A 66 -2.76 -4.16 -11.98
N LYS A 67 -4.05 -4.01 -12.28
CA LYS A 67 -5.15 -4.28 -11.35
C LYS A 67 -5.37 -5.78 -11.20
N HIS A 68 -5.73 -6.23 -10.02
CA HIS A 68 -6.24 -7.59 -9.86
C HIS A 68 -7.48 -7.79 -10.75
N THR A 69 -7.50 -8.85 -11.54
CA THR A 69 -8.55 -9.10 -12.55
C THR A 69 -9.93 -9.31 -11.94
N GLU A 70 -9.98 -9.76 -10.69
CA GLU A 70 -11.22 -9.98 -9.93
C GLU A 70 -11.58 -8.83 -8.99
N TYR A 71 -10.88 -7.68 -9.08
CA TYR A 71 -11.22 -6.51 -8.26
C TYR A 71 -12.67 -6.07 -8.52
N ASN A 72 -13.48 -6.02 -7.47
CA ASN A 72 -14.88 -5.65 -7.54
C ASN A 72 -15.10 -4.31 -6.81
N THR A 73 -15.49 -3.28 -7.56
CA THR A 73 -15.70 -1.93 -7.02
C THR A 73 -16.91 -1.81 -6.10
N ALA A 74 -17.90 -2.70 -6.22
CA ALA A 74 -19.10 -2.67 -5.39
C ALA A 74 -18.90 -3.36 -4.04
N SER A 75 -18.19 -4.50 -4.01
CA SER A 75 -17.92 -5.24 -2.77
C SER A 75 -16.59 -4.88 -2.11
N GLY A 76 -15.66 -4.26 -2.84
CA GLY A 76 -14.28 -4.05 -2.38
C GLY A 76 -13.43 -5.34 -2.39
N ALA A 77 -13.94 -6.46 -2.88
CA ALA A 77 -13.20 -7.71 -2.95
C ALA A 77 -11.99 -7.61 -3.89
N HIS A 78 -10.89 -8.29 -3.54
CA HIS A 78 -9.63 -8.32 -4.28
C HIS A 78 -9.03 -6.91 -4.53
N ASN A 79 -9.07 -6.04 -3.51
CA ASN A 79 -8.61 -4.65 -3.59
C ASN A 79 -7.07 -4.51 -3.59
N LEU A 80 -6.41 -5.03 -4.63
CA LEU A 80 -4.95 -4.97 -4.78
C LEU A 80 -4.54 -4.64 -6.21
N ALA A 81 -3.45 -3.88 -6.35
CA ALA A 81 -2.87 -3.52 -7.63
C ALA A 81 -1.35 -3.38 -7.55
N LEU A 82 -0.69 -3.61 -8.69
CA LEU A 82 0.74 -3.42 -8.86
C LEU A 82 1.01 -2.23 -9.78
N LEU A 83 1.97 -1.40 -9.40
CA LEU A 83 2.48 -0.29 -10.18
C LEU A 83 3.93 -0.61 -10.57
N LYS A 84 4.18 -0.67 -11.88
CA LYS A 84 5.53 -0.89 -12.41
C LYS A 84 6.21 0.46 -12.62
N LEU A 85 7.36 0.65 -11.99
CA LEU A 85 8.15 1.86 -12.18
C LEU A 85 8.81 1.84 -13.56
N ALA A 86 8.93 3.02 -14.19
CA ALA A 86 9.63 3.17 -15.47
C ALA A 86 11.11 2.83 -15.35
N GLU A 87 11.73 3.18 -14.22
CA GLU A 87 13.12 2.88 -13.89
C GLU A 87 13.20 2.22 -12.50
N PRO A 88 14.10 1.25 -12.29
CA PRO A 88 14.31 0.67 -10.97
C PRO A 88 14.90 1.69 -10.00
N VAL A 89 14.44 1.67 -8.75
CA VAL A 89 15.01 2.51 -7.69
C VAL A 89 16.39 2.03 -7.26
N THR A 90 17.23 2.97 -6.87
CA THR A 90 18.48 2.68 -6.17
C THR A 90 18.19 2.48 -4.68
N LEU A 91 18.49 1.29 -4.15
CA LEU A 91 18.26 0.98 -2.74
C LEU A 91 19.24 1.75 -1.84
N SER A 92 18.76 2.14 -0.65
CA SER A 92 19.49 2.91 0.35
C SER A 92 18.88 2.71 1.75
N SER A 93 19.41 3.35 2.77
CA SER A 93 18.79 3.35 4.11
C SER A 93 17.39 3.97 4.15
N ARG A 94 17.01 4.76 3.12
CA ARG A 94 15.69 5.41 3.02
C ARG A 94 14.76 4.77 2.01
N ILE A 95 15.27 3.91 1.13
CA ILE A 95 14.51 3.24 0.09
C ILE A 95 14.93 1.78 0.07
N ASN A 96 14.06 0.88 0.50
CA ASN A 96 14.35 -0.54 0.50
C ASN A 96 13.11 -1.34 0.11
N ILE A 97 13.29 -2.60 -0.28
CA ILE A 97 12.20 -3.52 -0.60
C ILE A 97 11.77 -4.27 0.66
N ILE A 98 10.49 -4.60 0.76
CA ILE A 98 10.01 -5.56 1.76
C ILE A 98 9.88 -6.95 1.12
N PRO A 99 10.31 -8.04 1.79
CA PRO A 99 10.03 -9.39 1.32
C PRO A 99 8.53 -9.70 1.48
N LEU A 100 7.97 -10.40 0.49
CA LEU A 100 6.64 -11.00 0.59
C LEU A 100 6.80 -12.41 1.15
N ASN A 101 6.11 -12.70 2.26
CA ASN A 101 6.08 -14.03 2.86
C ASN A 101 4.72 -14.67 2.58
N ASP A 102 4.72 -15.97 2.30
CA ASP A 102 3.49 -16.74 2.08
C ASP A 102 2.79 -17.11 3.41
N THR A 103 3.36 -16.71 4.55
CA THR A 103 2.83 -17.01 5.88
C THR A 103 2.54 -15.72 6.64
N LEU A 104 1.28 -15.57 7.06
CA LEU A 104 0.86 -14.46 7.91
C LEU A 104 1.35 -14.69 9.34
N VAL A 105 2.29 -13.87 9.79
CA VAL A 105 2.82 -13.89 11.17
C VAL A 105 2.18 -12.76 11.99
N GLN A 106 0.85 -12.63 11.93
CA GLN A 106 0.14 -11.54 12.62
C GLN A 106 -0.99 -12.06 13.49
N ARG A 107 -1.21 -11.39 14.62
CA ARG A 107 -2.40 -11.63 15.46
C ARG A 107 -3.62 -11.01 14.78
N THR A 108 -4.54 -11.86 14.34
CA THR A 108 -5.79 -11.49 13.69
C THR A 108 -6.99 -11.84 14.56
N LEU A 109 -8.11 -11.18 14.30
CA LEU A 109 -9.43 -11.59 14.78
C LEU A 109 -9.99 -12.70 13.89
N SER A 110 -10.82 -13.56 14.47
CA SER A 110 -11.64 -14.47 13.66
C SER A 110 -12.64 -13.67 12.82
N THR A 111 -13.04 -14.22 11.66
CA THR A 111 -14.04 -13.57 10.80
C THR A 111 -15.35 -13.33 11.54
N THR A 112 -15.74 -14.26 12.43
CA THR A 112 -16.95 -14.13 13.26
C THR A 112 -16.85 -12.94 14.21
N ASP A 113 -15.73 -12.82 14.93
CA ASP A 113 -15.52 -11.70 15.85
C ASP A 113 -15.45 -10.39 15.10
N CYS A 114 -14.80 -10.36 13.94
CA CYS A 114 -14.71 -9.13 13.15
C CYS A 114 -16.07 -8.65 12.63
N ARG A 115 -16.96 -9.57 12.24
CA ARG A 115 -18.33 -9.24 11.81
C ARG A 115 -19.19 -8.58 12.87
N THR A 116 -18.82 -8.71 14.16
CA THR A 116 -19.51 -8.00 15.24
C THR A 116 -19.25 -6.49 15.21
N SER A 117 -18.12 -6.07 14.62
CA SER A 117 -17.67 -4.68 14.60
C SER A 117 -17.69 -4.05 13.20
N ILE A 118 -17.58 -4.87 12.14
CA ILE A 118 -17.59 -4.43 10.75
C ILE A 118 -18.55 -5.31 9.95
N ALA A 119 -19.63 -4.72 9.43
CA ALA A 119 -20.68 -5.46 8.73
C ALA A 119 -20.29 -5.92 7.31
N SER A 120 -19.34 -5.23 6.67
CA SER A 120 -18.89 -5.50 5.30
C SER A 120 -17.46 -6.04 5.31
N LEU A 121 -17.33 -7.36 5.37
CA LEU A 121 -16.07 -8.08 5.19
C LEU A 121 -16.12 -8.81 3.86
N ALA A 122 -15.22 -8.47 2.95
CA ALA A 122 -15.07 -9.14 1.67
C ALA A 122 -14.21 -10.40 1.80
N ASP A 123 -14.31 -11.27 0.80
CA ASP A 123 -13.45 -12.46 0.73
C ASP A 123 -11.98 -12.04 0.57
N GLY A 124 -11.12 -12.62 1.40
CA GLY A 124 -9.68 -12.29 1.46
C GLY A 124 -9.32 -11.19 2.47
N ASP A 125 -10.29 -10.54 3.10
CA ASP A 125 -10.03 -9.55 4.14
C ASP A 125 -9.51 -10.19 5.43
N ILE A 126 -8.63 -9.46 6.11
CA ILE A 126 -8.06 -9.82 7.41
C ILE A 126 -8.36 -8.70 8.40
N CYS A 127 -8.78 -9.08 9.60
CA CYS A 127 -9.01 -8.13 10.69
C CYS A 127 -7.85 -8.16 11.69
N ALA A 128 -7.15 -7.05 11.81
CA ALA A 128 -6.10 -6.88 12.80
C ALA A 128 -6.67 -6.44 14.16
N LEU A 129 -6.09 -6.96 15.24
CA LEU A 129 -6.32 -6.45 16.58
C LEU A 129 -5.62 -5.08 16.73
N ILE A 130 -6.38 -4.00 16.79
CA ILE A 130 -5.86 -2.65 17.05
C ILE A 130 -6.49 -2.06 18.31
N GLN A 131 -5.74 -1.23 19.04
CA GLN A 131 -6.35 -0.41 20.09
C GLN A 131 -7.14 0.75 19.44
N PRO A 132 -8.19 1.27 20.11
CA PRO A 132 -8.86 2.48 19.65
C PRO A 132 -7.86 3.61 19.38
N GLY A 133 -7.94 4.22 18.19
CA GLY A 133 -7.02 5.29 17.77
C GLY A 133 -5.72 4.82 17.11
N GLN A 134 -5.51 3.52 16.92
CA GLN A 134 -4.34 2.95 16.20
C GLN A 134 -4.69 2.38 14.82
N ALA A 135 -5.85 2.73 14.26
CA ALA A 135 -6.25 2.32 12.92
C ALA A 135 -5.51 3.12 11.84
N ALA A 136 -5.41 2.55 10.63
CA ALA A 136 -5.00 3.30 9.45
C ALA A 136 -6.03 4.40 9.15
N CYS A 137 -5.56 5.58 8.74
CA CYS A 137 -6.42 6.67 8.26
C CYS A 137 -6.67 6.55 6.75
N THR A 138 -7.67 7.27 6.24
CA THR A 138 -8.18 7.21 4.84
C THR A 138 -7.14 7.42 3.73
N LYS A 139 -5.91 7.87 4.04
CA LYS A 139 -4.84 8.05 3.05
C LYS A 139 -3.65 7.10 3.22
N ASP A 140 -3.64 6.30 4.27
CA ASP A 140 -2.62 5.27 4.50
C ASP A 140 -3.01 3.93 3.88
N GLU A 141 -4.15 3.89 3.18
CA GLU A 141 -4.62 2.75 2.39
C GLU A 141 -3.55 2.32 1.38
N GLY A 142 -3.36 1.01 1.24
CA GLY A 142 -2.32 0.43 0.37
C GLY A 142 -0.94 0.31 1.03
N GLY A 143 -0.79 0.81 2.26
CA GLY A 143 0.38 0.54 3.09
C GLY A 143 0.43 -0.91 3.60
N PRO A 144 1.58 -1.35 4.15
CA PRO A 144 1.74 -2.72 4.61
C PRO A 144 1.19 -2.88 6.03
N LEU A 145 0.54 -4.01 6.27
CA LEU A 145 0.23 -4.48 7.62
C LEU A 145 1.38 -5.36 8.10
N LEU A 146 2.08 -4.95 9.16
CA LEU A 146 3.31 -5.60 9.63
C LEU A 146 3.21 -5.98 11.11
N TRP A 147 3.80 -7.11 11.44
CA TRP A 147 3.98 -7.56 12.82
C TRP A 147 5.46 -7.76 13.10
N TYR A 148 5.97 -7.05 14.10
CA TYR A 148 7.33 -7.24 14.60
C TYR A 148 7.26 -8.03 15.90
N THR A 149 7.91 -9.19 15.95
CA THR A 149 8.24 -9.83 17.21
C THR A 149 9.40 -9.05 17.83
N MET A 150 9.16 -8.41 18.97
CA MET A 150 10.24 -7.93 19.84
C MET A 150 10.98 -9.12 20.46
#